data_AF-A0A916B377-F1
#
_entry.id   AF-A0A916B377-F1
#
_cell.length_a   1.000
_cell.length_b   1.000
_cell.length_c   1.000
_cell.angle_alpha   90.00
_cell.angle_beta   90.00
_cell.angle_gamma   90.00
#
_symmetry.space_group_name_H-M   'P 1'
#
loop_
_entity.id
_entity.type
_entity.pdbx_description
1 polymer ?
#
loop_
_entity_poly.entity_id
_entity_poly.type
_entity_poly.pdbx_seq_one_letter_code
_entity_poly.pdbx_strand_id
1 'polypeptide(L)'
;MALHWPGHSPGSMVLTTRLGAELVLFGQDVHGPIHPSLLSDMADYQVSLQALLDLDADLLLEGHYGIIEGRDAVSEFIRSFML
;
A
#
# COMPACT_ATOMS: atom_id res chain seq x y z
N MET A 1 5.10 -0.84 12.72
CA MET A 1 5.03 0.64 12.75
C MET A 1 3.76 1.07 12.04
N ALA A 2 3.18 2.21 12.40
CA ALA A 2 2.09 2.81 11.62
C ALA A 2 2.68 3.88 10.70
N LEU A 3 2.41 3.78 9.40
CA LEU A 3 2.84 4.71 8.37
C LEU A 3 1.62 5.49 7.89
N HIS A 4 1.69 6.81 7.90
CA HIS A 4 0.67 7.63 7.24
C HIS A 4 0.83 7.48 5.73
N TRP A 5 -0.27 7.17 5.06
CA TRP A 5 -0.32 6.85 3.63
C TRP A 5 -1.54 7.54 3.03
N PRO A 6 -1.52 8.88 2.86
CA PRO A 6 -2.65 9.60 2.31
C PRO A 6 -2.85 9.29 0.82
N GLY A 7 -4.08 9.42 0.36
CA GLY A 7 -4.39 9.33 -1.06
C GLY A 7 -5.72 8.64 -1.34
N HIS A 8 -5.85 7.36 -0.95
CA HIS A 8 -7.15 6.68 -0.95
C HIS A 8 -8.15 7.43 -0.06
N SER A 9 -7.70 7.82 1.13
CA SER A 9 -8.34 8.82 1.99
C SER A 9 -7.27 9.69 2.67
N PRO A 10 -7.63 10.87 3.23
CA PRO A 10 -6.65 11.71 3.93
C PRO A 10 -6.03 11.04 5.17
N GLY A 11 -6.79 10.14 5.80
CA GLY A 11 -6.41 9.45 7.04
C GLY A 11 -5.88 8.03 6.81
N SER A 12 -5.69 7.62 5.56
CA SER A 12 -5.24 6.27 5.25
C SER A 12 -3.86 5.97 5.86
N MET A 13 -3.68 4.73 6.30
CA MET A 13 -2.45 4.27 6.94
C MET A 13 -2.10 2.87 6.48
N VAL A 14 -0.81 2.56 6.48
CA VAL A 14 -0.30 1.20 6.34
C VAL A 14 0.35 0.79 7.65
N LEU A 15 -0.03 -0.37 8.18
CA LEU A 15 0.65 -0.95 9.35
C LEU A 15 1.73 -1.91 8.88
N THR A 16 2.86 -1.91 9.54
CA THR A 16 3.99 -2.79 9.20
C THR A 16 4.45 -3.59 10.40
N THR A 17 4.94 -4.80 10.15
CA THR A 17 5.61 -5.61 11.17
C THR A 17 6.69 -6.47 10.52
N ARG A 18 7.52 -7.12 11.34
CA ARG A 18 8.42 -8.16 10.88
C ARG A 18 7.97 -9.52 11.37
N LEU A 19 8.01 -10.51 10.48
CA LEU A 19 7.89 -11.92 10.79
C LEU A 19 9.23 -12.59 10.49
N GLY A 20 10.07 -12.76 11.52
CA GLY A 20 11.46 -13.16 11.30
C GLY A 20 12.20 -12.10 10.47
N ALA A 21 12.71 -12.51 9.31
CA ALA A 21 13.41 -11.61 8.38
C ALA A 21 12.46 -10.84 7.44
N GLU A 22 11.21 -11.29 7.31
CA GLU A 22 10.25 -10.76 6.33
C GLU A 22 9.61 -9.47 6.84
N LEU A 23 9.51 -8.48 5.95
CA LEU A 23 8.73 -7.26 6.15
C LEU A 23 7.32 -7.45 5.61
N VAL A 24 6.33 -7.22 6.48
CA VAL A 24 4.90 -7.38 6.15
C VAL A 24 4.21 -6.02 6.17
N LEU A 25 3.45 -5.71 5.13
CA LEU A 25 2.57 -4.55 5.02
C LEU A 25 1.10 -4.99 5.16
N PHE A 26 0.37 -4.36 6.08
CA PHE A 26 -1.09 -4.43 6.15
C PHE A 26 -1.64 -3.19 5.46
N GLY A 27 -2.00 -3.33 4.19
CA GLY A 27 -2.36 -2.23 3.31
C GLY A 27 -3.87 -1.99 3.17
N GLN A 28 -4.68 -3.05 3.33
CA GLN A 28 -6.15 -3.09 3.19
C GLN A 28 -6.70 -2.64 1.83
N ASP A 29 -6.50 -1.38 1.45
CA ASP A 29 -7.07 -0.75 0.25
C ASP A 29 -5.96 -0.06 -0.57
N VAL A 30 -4.81 -0.73 -0.74
CA VAL A 30 -3.69 -0.21 -1.54
C VAL A 30 -4.11 -0.01 -2.99
N HIS A 31 -5.06 -0.81 -3.47
CA HIS A 31 -5.63 -0.70 -4.82
C HIS A 31 -6.51 0.55 -5.04
N GLY A 32 -6.81 1.32 -3.99
CA GLY A 32 -7.78 2.41 -4.02
C GLY A 32 -9.19 1.94 -3.61
N PRO A 33 -10.28 2.52 -4.16
CA PRO A 33 -10.35 3.47 -5.28
C PRO A 33 -9.99 4.92 -4.90
N ILE A 34 -9.83 5.77 -5.92
CA ILE A 34 -9.76 7.24 -5.76
C ILE A 34 -11.14 7.83 -6.04
N HIS A 35 -11.79 8.35 -5.00
CA HIS A 35 -13.17 8.81 -5.09
C HIS A 35 -13.44 10.06 -4.22
N PRO A 36 -14.18 11.07 -4.72
CA PRO A 36 -14.47 12.29 -3.96
C PRO A 36 -15.13 12.08 -2.61
N SER A 37 -15.96 11.04 -2.45
CA SER A 37 -16.63 10.74 -1.17
C SER A 37 -15.67 10.30 -0.06
N LEU A 38 -14.47 9.83 -0.43
CA LEU A 38 -13.41 9.43 0.49
C LEU A 38 -12.45 10.60 0.77
N LEU A 39 -12.69 11.76 0.15
CA LEU A 39 -11.76 12.89 0.11
C LEU A 39 -10.38 12.48 -0.43
N SER A 40 -10.37 11.56 -1.40
CA SER A 40 -9.14 11.05 -2.00
C SER A 40 -8.35 12.16 -2.70
N ASP A 41 -7.04 12.02 -2.70
CA ASP A 41 -6.11 12.85 -3.46
C ASP A 41 -5.19 11.95 -4.31
N MET A 42 -5.22 12.15 -5.63
CA MET A 42 -4.45 11.32 -6.55
C MET A 42 -2.94 11.59 -6.46
N ALA A 43 -2.53 12.84 -6.19
CA ALA A 43 -1.11 13.17 -6.10
C ALA A 43 -0.50 12.55 -4.84
N ASP A 44 -1.18 12.67 -3.71
CA ASP A 44 -0.78 12.02 -2.45
C ASP A 44 -0.78 10.49 -2.61
N TYR A 45 -1.78 9.93 -3.30
CA TYR A 45 -1.83 8.49 -3.56
C TYR A 45 -0.61 8.00 -4.34
N GLN A 46 -0.22 8.69 -5.42
CA GLN A 46 0.95 8.30 -6.22
C GLN A 46 2.27 8.42 -5.43
N VAL A 47 2.44 9.50 -4.64
CA VAL A 47 3.61 9.66 -3.76
C VAL A 47 3.66 8.56 -2.72
N SER A 48 2.50 8.23 -2.14
CA SER A 48 2.37 7.21 -1.11
C SER A 48 2.59 5.80 -1.67
N LEU A 49 2.15 5.48 -2.89
CA LEU A 49 2.46 4.20 -3.56
C LEU A 49 3.97 4.06 -3.81
N GLN A 50 4.64 5.13 -4.26
CA GLN A 50 6.10 5.11 -4.41
C GLN A 50 6.80 4.87 -3.07
N ALA A 51 6.35 5.52 -1.99
CA ALA A 51 6.91 5.30 -0.66
C ALA A 51 6.70 3.85 -0.17
N LEU A 52 5.58 3.18 -0.52
CA LEU A 52 5.39 1.76 -0.23
C LEU A 52 6.33 0.86 -1.03
N LEU A 53 6.57 1.17 -2.32
CA LEU A 53 7.56 0.43 -3.13
C LEU A 53 8.95 0.50 -2.51
N ASP A 54 9.34 1.67 -2.01
CA ASP A 54 10.67 1.89 -1.42
C ASP A 54 10.89 1.10 -0.12
N LEU A 55 9.82 0.56 0.49
CA LEU A 55 9.93 -0.35 1.65
C LEU A 55 10.44 -1.75 1.26
N ASP A 56 10.30 -2.13 -0.01
CA ASP A 56 10.74 -3.43 -0.54
C ASP A 56 10.22 -4.61 0.30
N ALA A 57 8.91 -4.60 0.55
CA ALA A 57 8.27 -5.54 1.46
C ALA A 57 8.13 -6.94 0.87
N ASP A 58 8.25 -7.95 1.73
CA ASP A 58 8.17 -9.36 1.36
C ASP A 58 6.70 -9.82 1.24
N LEU A 59 5.78 -9.22 2.02
CA LEU A 59 4.36 -9.54 1.98
C LEU A 59 3.49 -8.27 2.02
N LEU A 60 2.42 -8.27 1.22
CA LEU A 60 1.34 -7.28 1.29
C LEU A 60 0.01 -8.00 1.58
N LEU A 61 -0.63 -7.60 2.68
CA LEU A 61 -1.94 -8.08 3.11
C LEU A 61 -2.99 -7.07 2.64
N GLU A 62 -3.64 -7.43 1.55
CA GLU A 62 -4.63 -6.65 0.82
C GLU A 62 -6.03 -7.16 1.18
N GLY A 63 -6.98 -6.25 1.44
CA GLY A 63 -8.31 -6.58 1.94
C GLY A 63 -9.23 -7.23 0.90
N HIS A 64 -9.02 -6.95 -0.37
CA HIS A 64 -9.85 -7.37 -1.50
C HIS A 64 -9.13 -8.36 -2.44
N TYR A 65 -7.80 -8.35 -2.44
CA TYR A 65 -6.97 -9.21 -3.28
C TYR A 65 -6.23 -10.32 -2.51
N GLY A 66 -6.32 -10.33 -1.18
CA GLY A 66 -5.73 -11.36 -0.33
C GLY A 66 -4.26 -11.08 0.00
N ILE A 67 -3.49 -12.15 0.20
CA ILE A 67 -2.06 -12.05 0.55
C ILE A 67 -1.25 -12.12 -0.74
N ILE A 68 -0.44 -11.09 -0.98
CA ILE A 68 0.51 -11.04 -2.08
C ILE A 68 1.89 -11.33 -1.49
N GLU A 69 2.52 -12.41 -1.97
CA GLU A 69 3.77 -12.95 -1.41
C GLU A 69 4.93 -12.76 -2.39
N GLY A 70 6.06 -12.29 -1.87
CA GLY A 70 7.29 -12.05 -2.61
C GLY A 70 7.44 -10.61 -3.09
N ARG A 71 8.65 -10.05 -2.95
CA ARG A 71 8.98 -8.65 -3.27
C ARG A 71 8.58 -8.26 -4.69
N ASP A 72 8.82 -9.13 -5.67
CA ASP A 72 8.49 -8.88 -7.07
C ASP A 72 6.97 -8.78 -7.27
N ALA A 73 6.19 -9.71 -6.69
CA ALA A 73 4.74 -9.71 -6.79
C ALA A 73 4.10 -8.51 -6.05
N VAL A 74 4.63 -8.18 -4.85
CA VAL A 74 4.21 -6.98 -4.11
C VAL A 74 4.48 -5.72 -4.94
N SER A 75 5.68 -5.62 -5.52
CA SER A 75 6.07 -4.49 -6.36
C SER A 75 5.22 -4.38 -7.61
N GLU A 76 4.97 -5.50 -8.31
CA GLU A 76 4.11 -5.54 -9.49
C GLU A 76 2.68 -5.11 -9.16
N PHE A 77 2.13 -5.60 -8.05
CA PHE A 77 0.80 -5.21 -7.59
C PHE A 77 0.72 -3.70 -7.33
N ILE A 78 1.64 -3.13 -6.55
CA ILE A 78 1.64 -1.69 -6.25
C ILE A 78 1.80 -0.86 -7.54
N ARG A 79 2.70 -1.27 -8.44
CA ARG A 79 2.92 -0.59 -9.73
C ARG A 79 1.71 -0.62 -10.65
N SER A 80 0.82 -1.61 -10.53
CA SER A 80 -0.40 -1.68 -11.35
C SER A 80 -1.37 -0.50 -11.10
N PHE A 81 -1.17 0.25 -10.01
CA PHE A 81 -1.95 1.44 -9.64
C PHE A 81 -1.18 2.76 -9.81
N MET A 82 0.04 2.72 -10.35
CA MET A 82 0.86 3.91 -10.61
C MET A 82 0.65 4.44 -12.04
N LEU A 83 0.85 5.74 -12.23
CA LEU A 83 0.78 6.43 -13.53
C LEU A 83 2.15 6.55 -14.21
#